data_AF-A0A9N9HSN1-F1
#
_entry.id   AF-A0A9N9HSN1-F1
#
_cell.length_a   1.000
_cell.length_b   1.000
_cell.length_c   1.000
_cell.angle_alpha   90.00
_cell.angle_beta   90.00
_cell.angle_gamma   90.00
#
_symmetry.space_group_name_H-M   'P 1'
#
loop_
_entity.id
_entity.type
_entity.pdbx_description
1 polymer ?
#
loop_
_entity_poly.entity_id
_entity_poly.type
_entity_poly.pdbx_seq_one_letter_code
_entity_poly.pdbx_strand_id
1 'polypeptide(L)'
;NASSEYLFIIEFFAKDDKPNADWAKDIFAEIFETTINMGLSSTKQYVETTYDAVGVLLCIRLNTQFALELQRRRVPALESYTNQTNMLLWPRFQAIMDMHIESVKKAGDKLIVKDIHPHYVSRRFGEFAASILTLNEDYNDPILSNSLLRLRNELEFLLEKMSTSFDDRKSKLIFLINNYDLITTILNETGRKAVEAEVNHFKELLNSKIHGYVEEELQPHFGSLIYFIRMSDQGKDISTMDSEFFDRVSADFASTWRQSLTSINTSVIQHFSNFKNGTTILHAVLGQLIIYYTRFCNVLEERINDGTVKIKNQPVGVQNVMVEIKKFRSNF
;
A
#
# COMPACT_ATOMS: atom_id res chain seq x y z
N ASN A 1 0.10 43.48 4.72
CA ASN A 1 0.37 44.80 4.11
C ASN A 1 -0.63 45.09 3.01
N ALA A 2 -0.54 44.45 1.83
CA ALA A 2 -1.46 44.69 0.71
C ALA A 2 -2.96 44.63 1.05
N SER A 3 -3.40 43.65 1.87
CA SER A 3 -4.80 43.62 2.35
C SER A 3 -5.20 44.84 3.19
N SER A 4 -4.29 45.34 4.04
CA SER A 4 -4.53 46.50 4.89
C SER A 4 -4.60 47.78 4.06
N GLU A 5 -3.73 47.91 3.06
CA GLU A 5 -3.74 49.04 2.12
C GLU A 5 -5.01 49.07 1.27
N TYR A 6 -5.49 47.92 0.79
CA TYR A 6 -6.77 47.88 0.08
C TYR A 6 -7.95 48.33 0.96
N LEU A 7 -8.01 47.86 2.21
CA LEU A 7 -9.04 48.28 3.16
C LEU A 7 -8.95 49.77 3.47
N PHE A 8 -7.73 50.30 3.62
CA PHE A 8 -7.50 51.74 3.77
C PHE A 8 -7.98 52.53 2.55
N ILE A 9 -7.68 52.08 1.32
CA ILE A 9 -8.15 52.75 0.10
C ILE A 9 -9.68 52.82 0.08
N ILE A 10 -10.36 51.74 0.46
CA ILE A 10 -11.82 51.73 0.58
C ILE A 10 -12.31 52.72 1.64
N GLU A 11 -11.76 52.66 2.86
CA GLU A 11 -12.27 53.42 4.00
C GLU A 11 -11.97 54.91 3.90
N PHE A 12 -10.73 55.26 3.52
CA PHE A 12 -10.28 56.65 3.50
C PHE A 12 -10.85 57.44 2.33
N PHE A 13 -11.05 56.80 1.17
CA PHE A 13 -11.51 57.47 -0.04
C PHE A 13 -12.96 57.19 -0.43
N ALA A 14 -13.73 56.48 0.41
CA ALA A 14 -15.18 56.37 0.23
C ALA A 14 -15.82 57.77 0.31
N LYS A 15 -16.22 58.32 -0.84
CA LYS A 15 -16.86 59.65 -0.94
C LYS A 15 -18.33 59.66 -0.49
N ASP A 16 -18.99 58.50 -0.42
CA ASP A 16 -20.40 58.31 -0.05
C ASP A 16 -20.54 57.10 0.91
N ASP A 17 -21.71 56.92 1.54
CA ASP A 17 -22.11 55.74 2.35
C ASP A 17 -22.05 54.39 1.60
N LYS A 18 -21.68 54.39 0.30
CA LYS A 18 -21.47 53.19 -0.51
C LYS A 18 -20.02 53.11 -0.98
N PRO A 19 -19.25 52.10 -0.54
CA PRO A 19 -17.89 51.90 -1.04
C PRO A 19 -17.90 51.53 -2.52
N ASN A 20 -17.27 52.35 -3.37
CA ASN A 20 -17.05 52.01 -4.77
C ASN A 20 -15.86 51.04 -4.90
N ALA A 21 -16.16 49.75 -4.79
CA ALA A 21 -15.16 48.69 -4.77
C ALA A 21 -14.34 48.60 -6.07
N ASP A 22 -14.90 48.95 -7.22
CA ASP A 22 -14.20 48.83 -8.50
C ASP A 22 -13.17 49.95 -8.67
N TRP A 23 -13.52 51.18 -8.32
CA TRP A 23 -12.56 52.29 -8.26
C TRP A 23 -11.40 52.02 -7.28
N ALA A 24 -11.70 51.40 -6.13
CA ALA A 24 -10.67 51.04 -5.15
C ALA A 24 -9.71 49.95 -5.69
N LYS A 25 -10.20 49.02 -6.52
CA LYS A 25 -9.35 48.03 -7.19
C LYS A 25 -8.43 48.69 -8.22
N ASP A 26 -8.92 49.67 -8.98
CA ASP A 26 -8.11 50.35 -10.00
C ASP A 26 -6.92 51.09 -9.38
N ILE A 27 -7.16 51.83 -8.29
CA ILE A 27 -6.09 52.50 -7.55
C ILE A 27 -5.14 51.51 -6.88
N PHE A 28 -5.70 50.44 -6.29
CA PHE A 28 -4.87 49.40 -5.72
C PHE A 28 -3.95 48.76 -6.78
N ALA A 29 -4.47 48.52 -7.99
CA ALA A 29 -3.68 48.01 -9.11
C ALA A 29 -2.58 48.99 -9.51
N GLU A 30 -2.87 50.28 -9.65
CA GLU A 30 -1.86 51.29 -9.98
C GLU A 30 -0.70 51.33 -8.96
N ILE A 31 -1.01 51.15 -7.66
CA ILE A 31 -0.01 51.13 -6.59
C ILE A 31 0.79 49.81 -6.56
N PHE A 32 0.10 48.66 -6.67
CA PHE A 32 0.68 47.35 -6.39
C PHE A 32 1.09 46.53 -7.62
N GLU A 33 0.72 46.92 -8.84
CA GLU A 33 0.94 46.14 -10.07
C GLU A 33 2.41 45.72 -10.23
N THR A 34 3.35 46.65 -10.05
CA THR A 34 4.79 46.34 -10.16
C THR A 34 5.23 45.30 -9.13
N THR A 35 4.72 45.41 -7.89
CA THR A 35 5.04 44.48 -6.81
C THR A 35 4.43 43.10 -7.04
N ILE A 36 3.17 43.06 -7.51
CA ILE A 36 2.46 41.84 -7.89
C ILE A 36 3.20 41.12 -9.01
N ASN A 37 3.60 41.84 -10.06
CA ASN A 37 4.34 41.30 -11.20
C ASN A 37 5.73 40.77 -10.78
N MET A 38 6.43 41.46 -9.88
CA MET A 38 7.69 40.98 -9.31
C MET A 38 7.50 39.68 -8.52
N GLY A 39 6.44 39.57 -7.72
CA GLY A 39 6.09 38.37 -6.96
C GLY A 39 5.78 37.17 -7.86
N LEU A 40 4.97 37.38 -8.91
CA LEU A 40 4.65 36.34 -9.90
C LEU A 40 5.89 35.89 -10.67
N SER A 41 6.73 36.83 -11.11
CA SER A 41 7.97 36.53 -11.84
C SER A 41 8.94 35.71 -10.99
N SER A 42 9.10 36.07 -9.72
CA SER A 42 9.93 35.34 -8.77
C SER A 42 9.39 33.92 -8.56
N THR A 43 8.08 33.79 -8.33
CA THR A 43 7.43 32.48 -8.16
C THR A 43 7.64 31.60 -9.37
N LYS A 44 7.45 32.14 -10.58
CA LYS A 44 7.69 31.42 -11.83
C LYS A 44 9.12 30.92 -11.92
N GLN A 45 10.11 31.78 -11.64
CA GLN A 45 11.53 31.43 -11.71
C GLN A 45 11.90 30.26 -10.78
N TYR A 46 11.38 30.24 -9.55
CA TYR A 46 11.67 29.16 -8.59
C TYR A 46 10.95 27.84 -8.95
N VAL A 47 9.73 27.94 -9.46
CA VAL A 47 8.88 26.77 -9.75
C VAL A 47 9.30 26.09 -11.06
N GLU A 48 9.79 26.83 -12.05
CA GLU A 48 10.07 26.29 -13.39
C GLU A 48 11.16 25.19 -13.41
N THR A 49 12.10 25.23 -12.47
CA THR A 49 13.24 24.29 -12.43
C THR A 49 13.17 23.24 -11.32
N THR A 50 12.19 23.35 -10.40
CA THR A 50 12.12 22.45 -9.24
C THR A 50 11.61 21.05 -9.59
N TYR A 51 12.18 20.02 -8.98
CA TYR A 51 11.67 18.63 -9.04
C TYR A 51 10.95 18.22 -7.75
N ASP A 52 10.78 19.15 -6.80
CA ASP A 52 10.14 18.88 -5.52
C ASP A 52 8.61 19.03 -5.63
N ALA A 53 7.92 17.91 -5.87
CA ALA A 53 6.46 17.89 -5.92
C ALA A 53 5.81 18.22 -4.57
N VAL A 54 6.43 17.84 -3.44
CA VAL A 54 5.85 18.08 -2.10
C VAL A 54 5.95 19.57 -1.76
N GLY A 55 7.09 20.20 -2.04
CA GLY A 55 7.28 21.64 -1.89
C GLY A 55 6.32 22.46 -2.74
N VAL A 56 6.13 22.08 -4.01
CA VAL A 56 5.14 22.74 -4.88
C VAL A 56 3.71 22.55 -4.35
N LEU A 57 3.36 21.35 -3.88
CA LEU A 57 2.04 21.09 -3.30
C LEU A 57 1.80 21.90 -2.02
N LEU A 58 2.82 22.05 -1.16
CA LEU A 58 2.76 22.94 0.01
C LEU A 58 2.46 24.38 -0.42
N CYS A 59 3.14 24.89 -1.46
CA CYS A 59 2.85 26.22 -2.00
C CYS A 59 1.42 26.34 -2.51
N ILE A 60 0.89 25.31 -3.17
CA ILE A 60 -0.52 25.26 -3.61
C ILE A 60 -1.45 25.38 -2.39
N ARG A 61 -1.22 24.59 -1.33
CA ARG A 61 -2.05 24.63 -0.11
C ARG A 61 -1.99 25.98 0.60
N LEU A 62 -0.81 26.56 0.71
CA LEU A 62 -0.65 27.91 1.27
C LEU A 62 -1.39 28.94 0.44
N ASN A 63 -1.28 28.89 -0.89
CA ASN A 63 -1.99 29.82 -1.77
C ASN A 63 -3.52 29.66 -1.66
N THR A 64 -4.03 28.43 -1.53
CA THR A 64 -5.46 28.20 -1.26
C THR A 64 -5.89 28.82 0.07
N GLN A 65 -5.12 28.64 1.14
CA GLN A 65 -5.43 29.25 2.44
C GLN A 65 -5.36 30.78 2.39
N PHE A 66 -4.40 31.36 1.67
CA PHE A 66 -4.35 32.81 1.45
C PHE A 66 -5.55 33.32 0.66
N ALA A 67 -6.02 32.59 -0.35
CA ALA A 67 -7.23 32.95 -1.09
C ALA A 67 -8.47 32.96 -0.20
N LEU A 68 -8.64 31.94 0.65
CA LEU A 68 -9.74 31.87 1.63
C LEU A 68 -9.68 33.03 2.63
N GLU A 69 -8.49 33.38 3.10
CA GLU A 69 -8.31 34.50 4.03
C GLU A 69 -8.60 35.85 3.37
N LEU A 70 -8.22 36.04 2.09
CA LEU A 70 -8.58 37.23 1.32
C LEU A 70 -10.09 37.34 1.13
N GLN A 71 -10.78 36.23 0.86
CA GLN A 71 -12.23 36.18 0.78
C GLN A 71 -12.88 36.53 2.12
N ARG A 72 -12.37 35.98 3.23
CA ARG A 72 -12.85 36.29 4.60
C ARG A 72 -12.70 37.78 4.94
N ARG A 73 -11.59 38.39 4.51
CA ARG A 73 -11.32 39.83 4.68
C ARG A 73 -12.01 40.72 3.66
N ARG A 74 -12.71 40.14 2.67
CA ARG A 74 -13.38 40.86 1.57
C ARG A 74 -12.43 41.74 0.75
N VAL A 75 -11.25 41.19 0.41
CA VAL A 75 -10.21 41.86 -0.40
C VAL A 75 -10.16 41.24 -1.80
N PRO A 76 -11.04 41.66 -2.75
CA PRO A 76 -11.07 41.10 -4.10
C PRO A 76 -9.89 41.52 -4.98
N ALA A 77 -9.17 42.61 -4.64
CA ALA A 77 -8.09 43.12 -5.49
C ALA A 77 -6.89 42.18 -5.66
N LEU A 78 -6.72 41.21 -4.75
CA LEU A 78 -5.64 40.21 -4.81
C LEU A 78 -6.08 38.84 -5.35
N GLU A 79 -7.35 38.68 -5.71
CA GLU A 79 -7.88 37.40 -6.23
C GLU A 79 -7.20 37.00 -7.55
N SER A 80 -6.93 37.98 -8.42
CA SER A 80 -6.19 37.73 -9.66
C SER A 80 -4.78 37.19 -9.40
N TYR A 81 -4.09 37.69 -8.36
CA TYR A 81 -2.74 37.25 -8.02
C TYR A 81 -2.71 35.81 -7.50
N THR A 82 -3.63 35.43 -6.62
CA THR A 82 -3.72 34.04 -6.13
C THR A 82 -4.08 33.08 -7.25
N ASN A 83 -4.98 33.47 -8.17
CA ASN A 83 -5.33 32.67 -9.34
C ASN A 83 -4.15 32.48 -10.29
N GLN A 84 -3.43 33.54 -10.62
CA GLN A 84 -2.22 33.46 -11.46
C GLN A 84 -1.13 32.60 -10.80
N THR A 85 -0.96 32.69 -9.49
CA THR A 85 -0.04 31.83 -8.74
C THR A 85 -0.43 30.35 -8.86
N ASN A 86 -1.72 30.03 -8.77
CA ASN A 86 -2.21 28.66 -9.01
C ASN A 86 -1.94 28.19 -10.44
N MET A 87 -2.08 29.06 -11.44
CA MET A 87 -1.79 28.76 -12.84
C MET A 87 -0.29 28.51 -13.11
N LEU A 88 0.61 28.92 -12.21
CA LEU A 88 2.03 28.56 -12.28
C LEU A 88 2.33 27.24 -11.56
N LEU A 89 1.73 27.03 -10.39
CA LEU A 89 2.04 25.91 -9.50
C LEU A 89 1.47 24.58 -9.99
N TRP A 90 0.19 24.53 -10.37
CA TRP A 90 -0.49 23.28 -10.75
C TRP A 90 0.11 22.60 -11.98
N PRO A 91 0.37 23.32 -13.11
CA PRO A 91 1.00 22.70 -14.27
C PRO A 91 2.38 22.14 -13.95
N ARG A 92 3.15 22.82 -13.08
CA ARG A 92 4.45 22.31 -12.66
C ARG A 92 4.31 21.06 -11.81
N PHE A 93 3.41 21.06 -10.82
CA PHE A 93 3.16 19.89 -10.00
C PHE A 93 2.82 18.67 -10.86
N GLN A 94 1.91 18.83 -11.82
CA GLN A 94 1.53 17.75 -12.73
C GLN A 94 2.72 17.27 -13.57
N ALA A 95 3.54 18.19 -14.11
CA ALA A 95 4.74 17.82 -14.85
C ALA A 95 5.73 17.01 -14.00
N ILE A 96 5.91 17.37 -12.72
CA ILE A 96 6.78 16.60 -11.80
C ILE A 96 6.20 15.21 -11.53
N MET A 97 4.89 15.09 -11.31
CA MET A 97 4.23 13.80 -11.15
C MET A 97 4.40 12.91 -12.38
N ASP A 98 4.22 13.46 -13.58
CA ASP A 98 4.45 12.73 -14.84
C ASP A 98 5.91 12.30 -14.99
N MET A 99 6.88 13.12 -14.57
CA MET A 99 8.30 12.74 -14.53
C MET A 99 8.58 11.59 -13.55
N HIS A 100 7.95 11.57 -12.38
CA HIS A 100 8.06 10.44 -11.45
C HIS A 100 7.51 9.14 -12.04
N ILE A 101 6.33 9.19 -12.66
CA ILE A 101 5.69 8.05 -13.32
C ILE A 101 6.61 7.50 -14.42
N GLU A 102 7.12 8.37 -15.29
CA GLU A 102 8.01 7.96 -16.39
C GLU A 102 9.36 7.41 -15.88
N SER A 103 9.87 7.95 -14.77
CA SER A 103 11.08 7.45 -14.12
C SER A 103 10.91 6.02 -13.62
N VAL A 104 9.80 5.72 -12.94
CA VAL A 104 9.46 4.36 -12.46
C VAL A 104 9.32 3.40 -13.65
N LYS A 105 8.61 3.83 -14.70
CA LYS A 105 8.42 3.04 -15.92
C LYS A 105 9.74 2.66 -16.60
N LYS A 106 10.66 3.61 -16.74
CA LYS A 106 11.99 3.37 -17.34
C LYS A 106 12.92 2.57 -16.44
N ALA A 107 12.71 2.57 -15.12
CA ALA A 107 13.58 1.88 -14.18
C ALA A 107 13.51 0.35 -14.33
N GLY A 108 12.35 -0.18 -14.76
CA GLY A 108 12.11 -1.62 -14.85
C GLY A 108 13.04 -2.39 -15.81
N ASP A 109 13.65 -1.73 -16.79
CA ASP A 109 14.60 -2.38 -17.70
C ASP A 109 16.04 -2.42 -17.17
N LYS A 110 16.33 -1.66 -16.11
CA LYS A 110 17.69 -1.46 -15.59
C LYS A 110 17.92 -2.09 -14.22
N LEU A 111 16.85 -2.29 -13.46
CA LEU A 111 16.94 -2.74 -12.07
C LEU A 111 16.81 -4.26 -12.00
N ILE A 112 17.93 -4.92 -11.74
CA ILE A 112 17.98 -6.36 -11.41
C ILE A 112 18.05 -6.48 -9.90
N VAL A 113 17.09 -7.20 -9.31
CA VAL A 113 17.05 -7.46 -7.88
C VAL A 113 17.68 -8.82 -7.61
N LYS A 114 18.59 -8.87 -6.63
CA LYS A 114 19.27 -10.11 -6.22
C LYS A 114 18.86 -10.59 -4.83
N ASP A 115 18.12 -9.76 -4.10
CA ASP A 115 17.80 -9.97 -2.69
C ASP A 115 16.29 -9.83 -2.47
N ILE A 116 15.76 -10.70 -1.61
CA ILE A 116 14.35 -10.83 -1.24
C ILE A 116 13.86 -9.73 -0.29
N HIS A 117 14.77 -8.92 0.24
CA HIS A 117 14.46 -7.78 1.11
C HIS A 117 13.75 -6.65 0.34
N PRO A 118 13.01 -5.75 1.05
CA PRO A 118 12.32 -4.65 0.40
C PRO A 118 13.28 -3.77 -0.40
N HIS A 119 12.90 -3.44 -1.63
CA HIS A 119 13.67 -2.55 -2.48
C HIS A 119 13.45 -1.08 -2.07
N TYR A 120 14.48 -0.24 -2.20
CA TYR A 120 14.41 1.17 -1.76
C TYR A 120 13.30 2.00 -2.43
N VAL A 121 12.83 1.58 -3.61
CA VAL A 121 11.74 2.24 -4.34
C VAL A 121 10.43 2.19 -3.58
N SER A 122 10.19 1.10 -2.85
CA SER A 122 9.00 0.90 -2.02
C SER A 122 8.95 1.90 -0.87
N ARG A 123 10.10 2.14 -0.22
CA ARG A 123 10.23 3.18 0.81
C ARG A 123 9.98 4.57 0.24
N ARG A 124 10.65 4.91 -0.87
CA ARG A 124 10.51 6.21 -1.53
C ARG A 124 9.07 6.50 -1.93
N PHE A 125 8.38 5.50 -2.47
CA PHE A 125 6.97 5.63 -2.80
C PHE A 125 6.11 5.80 -1.54
N GLY A 126 6.29 4.96 -0.51
CA GLY A 126 5.50 5.03 0.72
C GLY A 126 5.60 6.40 1.39
N GLU A 127 6.82 6.95 1.53
CA GLU A 127 7.06 8.28 2.12
C GLU A 127 6.48 9.41 1.25
N PHE A 128 6.61 9.29 -0.07
CA PHE A 128 6.07 10.28 -1.01
C PHE A 128 4.53 10.28 -1.04
N ALA A 129 3.92 9.10 -1.14
CA ALA A 129 2.47 8.92 -1.13
C ALA A 129 1.86 9.42 0.19
N ALA A 130 2.46 9.07 1.33
CA ALA A 130 2.05 9.58 2.65
C ALA A 130 2.05 11.11 2.70
N SER A 131 3.11 11.75 2.18
CA SER A 131 3.24 13.21 2.15
C SER A 131 2.17 13.85 1.27
N ILE A 132 1.99 13.35 0.05
CA ILE A 132 1.01 13.87 -0.91
C ILE A 132 -0.43 13.69 -0.40
N LEU A 133 -0.77 12.53 0.16
CA LEU A 133 -2.10 12.25 0.69
C LEU A 133 -2.42 13.09 1.93
N THR A 134 -1.44 13.24 2.84
CA THR A 134 -1.61 14.10 4.03
C THR A 134 -1.86 15.55 3.65
N LEU A 135 -1.17 16.06 2.62
CA LEU A 135 -1.40 17.41 2.11
C LEU A 135 -2.69 17.56 1.31
N ASN A 136 -3.30 16.46 0.85
CA ASN A 136 -4.57 16.45 0.15
C ASN A 136 -5.78 16.20 1.05
N GLU A 137 -5.55 15.98 2.34
CA GLU A 137 -6.62 15.79 3.32
C GLU A 137 -7.57 17.00 3.30
N ASP A 138 -8.88 16.74 3.32
CA ASP A 138 -9.97 17.72 3.22
C ASP A 138 -10.12 18.45 1.86
N TYR A 139 -9.11 18.44 0.98
CA TYR A 139 -9.19 19.07 -0.34
C TYR A 139 -9.80 18.15 -1.41
N ASN A 140 -9.50 16.85 -1.35
CA ASN A 140 -10.01 15.84 -2.29
C ASN A 140 -9.76 16.17 -3.77
N ASP A 141 -8.60 16.74 -4.11
CA ASP A 141 -8.31 17.15 -5.48
C ASP A 141 -8.17 15.94 -6.42
N PRO A 142 -9.00 15.83 -7.48
CA PRO A 142 -8.99 14.68 -8.36
C PRO A 142 -7.71 14.58 -9.20
N ILE A 143 -7.09 15.71 -9.54
CA ILE A 143 -5.84 15.75 -10.31
C ILE A 143 -4.71 15.05 -9.54
N LEU A 144 -4.61 15.32 -8.25
CA LEU A 144 -3.62 14.73 -7.36
C LEU A 144 -3.90 13.23 -7.15
N SER A 145 -5.15 12.88 -6.82
CA SER A 145 -5.56 11.49 -6.63
C SER A 145 -5.31 10.64 -7.88
N ASN A 146 -5.64 11.14 -9.07
CA ASN A 146 -5.40 10.45 -10.34
C ASN A 146 -3.90 10.30 -10.65
N SER A 147 -3.10 11.33 -10.36
CA SER A 147 -1.65 11.28 -10.58
C SER A 147 -0.97 10.26 -9.65
N LEU A 148 -1.39 10.23 -8.38
CA LEU A 148 -0.88 9.26 -7.41
C LEU A 148 -1.31 7.83 -7.77
N LEU A 149 -2.56 7.63 -8.20
CA LEU A 149 -3.05 6.34 -8.69
C LEU A 149 -2.22 5.83 -9.87
N ARG A 150 -1.90 6.70 -10.84
CA ARG A 150 -1.02 6.33 -11.98
C ARG A 150 0.37 5.93 -11.51
N LEU A 151 0.95 6.67 -10.56
CA LEU A 151 2.26 6.35 -9.99
C LEU A 151 2.25 5.02 -9.23
N ARG A 152 1.19 4.76 -8.46
CA ARG A 152 1.00 3.50 -7.73
C ARG A 152 0.96 2.30 -8.69
N ASN A 153 0.15 2.39 -9.76
CA ASN A 153 0.03 1.32 -10.74
C ASN A 153 1.38 1.01 -11.41
N GLU A 154 2.18 2.03 -11.72
CA GLU A 154 3.52 1.79 -12.30
C GLU A 154 4.51 1.23 -11.29
N LEU A 155 4.40 1.57 -10.01
CA LEU A 155 5.18 0.91 -8.96
C LEU A 155 4.82 -0.56 -8.83
N GLU A 156 3.52 -0.88 -8.79
CA GLU A 156 3.06 -2.27 -8.72
C GLU A 156 3.61 -3.08 -9.90
N PHE A 157 3.50 -2.54 -11.12
CA PHE A 157 4.07 -3.16 -12.30
C PHE A 157 5.60 -3.34 -12.19
N LEU A 158 6.32 -2.34 -11.68
CA LEU A 158 7.76 -2.41 -11.46
C LEU A 158 8.12 -3.52 -10.47
N LEU A 159 7.42 -3.62 -9.34
CA LEU A 159 7.68 -4.63 -8.31
C LEU A 159 7.38 -6.05 -8.82
N GLU A 160 6.27 -6.24 -9.53
CA GLU A 160 5.95 -7.52 -10.18
C GLU A 160 7.04 -7.90 -11.20
N LYS A 161 7.49 -6.95 -12.03
CA LYS A 161 8.59 -7.17 -12.98
C LYS A 161 9.89 -7.51 -12.27
N MET A 162 10.25 -6.79 -11.21
CA MET A 162 11.45 -7.07 -10.41
C MET A 162 11.41 -8.49 -9.82
N SER A 163 10.24 -8.94 -9.36
CA SER A 163 10.07 -10.29 -8.83
C SER A 163 10.39 -11.37 -9.85
N THR A 164 10.28 -11.11 -11.16
CA THR A 164 10.64 -12.08 -12.20
C THR A 164 12.14 -12.40 -12.26
N SER A 165 12.99 -11.61 -11.58
CA SER A 165 14.43 -11.87 -11.44
C SER A 165 14.75 -13.11 -10.60
N PHE A 166 13.80 -13.58 -9.78
CA PHE A 166 13.94 -14.82 -9.01
C PHE A 166 13.44 -16.00 -9.84
N ASP A 167 14.09 -17.15 -9.73
CA ASP A 167 13.69 -18.35 -10.49
C ASP A 167 12.48 -19.04 -9.84
N ASP A 168 12.51 -19.21 -8.52
CA ASP A 168 11.50 -19.94 -7.77
C ASP A 168 10.33 -19.04 -7.35
N ARG A 169 9.12 -19.61 -7.37
CA ARG A 169 7.88 -18.90 -7.04
C ARG A 169 7.86 -18.38 -5.60
N LYS A 170 8.45 -19.12 -4.66
CA LYS A 170 8.48 -18.75 -3.24
C LYS A 170 9.26 -17.44 -3.02
N SER A 171 10.45 -17.30 -3.60
CA SER A 171 11.24 -16.06 -3.55
C SER A 171 10.53 -14.87 -4.17
N LYS A 172 9.80 -15.05 -5.28
CA LYS A 172 8.96 -14.00 -5.88
C LYS A 172 7.93 -13.47 -4.88
N LEU A 173 7.23 -14.39 -4.22
CA LEU A 173 6.20 -14.08 -3.24
C LEU A 173 6.79 -13.38 -2.01
N ILE A 174 7.90 -13.89 -1.47
CA ILE A 174 8.61 -13.27 -0.34
C ILE A 174 8.99 -11.82 -0.67
N PHE A 175 9.61 -11.60 -1.83
CA PHE A 175 10.00 -10.25 -2.26
C PHE A 175 8.79 -9.31 -2.31
N LEU A 176 7.69 -9.72 -2.94
CA LEU A 176 6.49 -8.89 -3.04
C LEU A 176 5.87 -8.62 -1.67
N ILE A 177 5.76 -9.63 -0.81
CA ILE A 177 5.26 -9.50 0.58
C ILE A 177 6.10 -8.47 1.35
N ASN A 178 7.42 -8.58 1.30
CA ASN A 178 8.33 -7.67 1.99
C ASN A 178 8.18 -6.22 1.51
N ASN A 179 8.01 -6.01 0.20
CA ASN A 179 7.82 -4.67 -0.35
C ASN A 179 6.46 -4.07 0.02
N TYR A 180 5.37 -4.83 -0.09
CA TYR A 180 4.03 -4.36 0.27
C TYR A 180 3.87 -4.14 1.77
N ASP A 181 4.50 -4.97 2.61
CA ASP A 181 4.54 -4.77 4.06
C ASP A 181 5.28 -3.47 4.44
N LEU A 182 6.41 -3.17 3.78
CA LEU A 182 7.13 -1.92 4.02
C LEU A 182 6.27 -0.69 3.65
N ILE A 183 5.63 -0.70 2.48
CA ILE A 183 4.74 0.39 2.05
C ILE A 183 3.59 0.55 3.05
N THR A 184 2.95 -0.55 3.42
CA THR A 184 1.85 -0.56 4.39
C THR A 184 2.30 -0.02 5.74
N THR A 185 3.49 -0.38 6.21
CA THR A 185 4.05 0.08 7.48
C THR A 185 4.25 1.59 7.47
N ILE A 186 4.94 2.12 6.45
CA ILE A 186 5.20 3.57 6.32
C ILE A 186 3.89 4.36 6.23
N LEU A 187 2.93 3.90 5.44
CA LEU A 187 1.64 4.60 5.33
C LEU A 187 0.90 4.61 6.67
N ASN A 188 0.87 3.49 7.41
CA ASN A 188 0.22 3.42 8.73
C ASN A 188 0.91 4.29 9.79
N GLU A 189 2.22 4.52 9.72
CA GLU A 189 2.95 5.42 10.64
C GLU A 189 2.40 6.86 10.61
N THR A 190 1.84 7.28 9.47
CA THR A 190 1.24 8.61 9.31
C THR A 190 0.02 8.80 10.23
N GLY A 191 -0.77 7.75 10.47
CA GLY A 191 -1.96 7.79 11.33
C GLY A 191 -3.11 8.70 10.84
N ARG A 192 -3.13 9.08 9.56
CA ARG A 192 -4.14 9.98 8.96
C ARG A 192 -5.21 9.19 8.20
N LYS A 193 -6.42 9.75 8.09
CA LYS A 193 -7.51 9.11 7.35
C LYS A 193 -7.27 9.13 5.84
N ALA A 194 -6.60 10.18 5.35
CA ALA A 194 -6.29 10.35 3.92
C ALA A 194 -5.47 9.19 3.31
N VAL A 195 -4.73 8.42 4.12
CA VAL A 195 -3.94 7.28 3.64
C VAL A 195 -4.67 5.93 3.70
N GLU A 196 -5.86 5.86 4.33
CA GLU A 196 -6.55 4.58 4.59
C GLU A 196 -6.88 3.80 3.32
N ALA A 197 -7.33 4.48 2.26
CA ALA A 197 -7.64 3.83 0.99
C ALA A 197 -6.38 3.18 0.37
N GLU A 198 -5.26 3.88 0.44
CA GLU A 198 -3.98 3.39 -0.09
C GLU A 198 -3.42 2.24 0.76
N VAL A 199 -3.53 2.35 2.09
CA VAL A 199 -3.20 1.27 3.02
C VAL A 199 -4.02 0.01 2.73
N ASN A 200 -5.33 0.15 2.51
CA ASN A 200 -6.21 -0.99 2.25
C ASN A 200 -5.86 -1.67 0.93
N HIS A 201 -5.57 -0.89 -0.12
CA HIS A 201 -5.12 -1.42 -1.41
C HIS A 201 -3.85 -2.28 -1.26
N PHE A 202 -2.81 -1.78 -0.60
CA PHE A 202 -1.59 -2.56 -0.40
C PHE A 202 -1.79 -3.75 0.56
N LYS A 203 -2.70 -3.65 1.54
CA LYS A 203 -3.07 -4.80 2.38
C LYS A 203 -3.76 -5.91 1.58
N GLU A 204 -4.63 -5.58 0.63
CA GLU A 204 -5.26 -6.57 -0.24
C GLU A 204 -4.23 -7.31 -1.09
N LEU A 205 -3.30 -6.57 -1.72
CA LEU A 205 -2.17 -7.15 -2.45
C LEU A 205 -1.31 -8.02 -1.55
N LEU A 206 -0.92 -7.52 -0.38
CA LEU A 206 -0.15 -8.24 0.62
C LEU A 206 -0.82 -9.57 0.99
N ASN A 207 -2.10 -9.54 1.36
CA ASN A 207 -2.87 -10.73 1.73
C ASN A 207 -2.95 -11.75 0.59
N SER A 208 -3.12 -11.28 -0.66
CA SER A 208 -3.11 -12.15 -1.84
C SER A 208 -1.77 -12.88 -2.00
N LYS A 209 -0.64 -12.16 -1.83
CA LYS A 209 0.70 -12.78 -1.91
C LYS A 209 0.99 -13.69 -0.72
N ILE A 210 0.54 -13.33 0.48
CA ILE A 210 0.63 -14.20 1.67
C ILE A 210 -0.11 -15.52 1.42
N HIS A 211 -1.31 -15.48 0.86
CA HIS A 211 -2.05 -16.70 0.53
C HIS A 211 -1.29 -17.59 -0.46
N GLY A 212 -0.70 -16.99 -1.50
CA GLY A 212 0.17 -17.71 -2.41
C GLY A 212 1.41 -18.31 -1.73
N TYR A 213 2.03 -17.58 -0.80
CA TYR A 213 3.19 -18.04 -0.04
C TYR A 213 2.84 -19.21 0.87
N VAL A 214 1.67 -19.17 1.53
CA VAL A 214 1.20 -20.25 2.41
C VAL A 214 1.14 -21.58 1.68
N GLU A 215 0.61 -21.60 0.45
CA GLU A 215 0.56 -22.81 -0.37
C GLU A 215 1.95 -23.35 -0.71
N GLU A 216 2.85 -22.46 -1.15
CA GLU A 216 4.23 -22.83 -1.49
C GLU A 216 5.04 -23.28 -0.26
N GLU A 217 4.74 -22.73 0.92
CA GLU A 217 5.41 -23.08 2.17
C GLU A 217 4.97 -24.44 2.71
N LEU A 218 3.69 -24.78 2.58
CA LEU A 218 3.17 -26.07 3.04
C LEU A 218 3.50 -27.22 2.09
N GLN A 219 3.66 -26.95 0.79
CA GLN A 219 3.83 -27.98 -0.25
C GLN A 219 4.98 -28.97 0.01
N PRO A 220 6.21 -28.55 0.40
CA PRO A 220 7.31 -29.48 0.65
C PRO A 220 7.10 -30.38 1.87
N HIS A 221 6.28 -29.95 2.83
CA HIS A 221 6.06 -30.63 4.09
C HIS A 221 4.82 -31.53 4.08
N PHE A 222 3.77 -31.12 3.38
CA PHE A 222 2.44 -31.74 3.46
C PHE A 222 1.84 -32.02 2.07
N GLY A 223 2.67 -32.25 1.06
CA GLY A 223 2.25 -32.40 -0.34
C GLY A 223 1.17 -33.48 -0.57
N SER A 224 1.26 -34.63 0.11
CA SER A 224 0.26 -35.71 -0.02
C SER A 224 -1.11 -35.32 0.57
N LEU A 225 -1.10 -34.60 1.69
CA LEU A 225 -2.31 -34.04 2.32
C LEU A 225 -2.95 -32.98 1.42
N ILE A 226 -2.14 -32.08 0.86
CA ILE A 226 -2.61 -31.03 -0.05
C ILE A 226 -3.17 -31.64 -1.34
N TYR A 227 -2.49 -32.66 -1.89
CA TYR A 227 -2.97 -33.38 -3.07
C TYR A 227 -4.35 -33.98 -2.82
N PHE A 228 -4.55 -34.62 -1.67
CA PHE A 228 -5.86 -35.14 -1.26
C PHE A 228 -6.94 -34.05 -1.25
N ILE A 229 -6.68 -32.93 -0.58
CA ILE A 229 -7.65 -31.83 -0.48
C ILE A 229 -7.97 -31.24 -1.85
N ARG A 230 -6.97 -31.05 -2.72
CA ARG A 230 -7.19 -30.54 -4.08
C ARG A 230 -8.00 -31.51 -4.94
N MET A 231 -7.83 -32.82 -4.78
CA MET A 231 -8.68 -33.81 -5.46
C MET A 231 -10.11 -33.76 -4.95
N SER A 232 -10.29 -33.63 -3.63
CA SER A 232 -11.60 -33.47 -3.00
C SER A 232 -12.32 -32.20 -3.46
N ASP A 233 -11.63 -31.06 -3.54
CA ASP A 233 -12.20 -29.77 -3.96
C ASP A 233 -12.58 -29.74 -5.44
N GLN A 234 -11.90 -30.51 -6.29
CA GLN A 234 -12.23 -30.65 -7.71
C GLN A 234 -13.44 -31.54 -7.98
N GLY A 235 -14.11 -32.06 -6.94
CA GLY A 235 -15.25 -32.97 -7.08
C GLY A 235 -14.90 -34.29 -7.74
N LYS A 236 -13.61 -34.66 -7.76
CA LYS A 236 -13.17 -35.98 -8.24
C LYS A 236 -13.58 -37.02 -7.22
N ASP A 237 -13.96 -38.18 -7.73
CA ASP A 237 -14.46 -39.24 -6.87
C ASP A 237 -13.34 -39.82 -5.98
N ILE A 238 -13.36 -39.39 -4.71
CA ILE A 238 -12.45 -39.81 -3.66
C ILE A 238 -12.69 -41.30 -3.32
N SER A 239 -13.79 -41.91 -3.78
CA SER A 239 -14.06 -43.37 -3.69
C SER A 239 -12.91 -44.25 -4.21
N THR A 240 -12.12 -43.74 -5.15
CA THR A 240 -10.98 -44.44 -5.74
C THR A 240 -9.71 -44.48 -4.88
N MET A 241 -9.65 -43.69 -3.80
CA MET A 241 -8.50 -43.70 -2.90
C MET A 241 -8.53 -44.92 -1.98
N ASP A 242 -7.46 -45.69 -2.04
CA ASP A 242 -7.27 -46.91 -1.27
C ASP A 242 -6.94 -46.64 0.20
N SER A 243 -7.10 -47.67 1.03
CA SER A 243 -6.74 -47.60 2.45
C SER A 243 -5.23 -47.33 2.65
N GLU A 244 -4.39 -47.76 1.69
CA GLU A 244 -2.95 -47.55 1.72
C GLU A 244 -2.57 -46.07 1.60
N PHE A 245 -3.28 -45.29 0.78
CA PHE A 245 -3.10 -43.84 0.70
C PHE A 245 -3.36 -43.17 2.06
N PHE A 246 -4.50 -43.45 2.70
CA PHE A 246 -4.86 -42.86 3.99
C PHE A 246 -3.89 -43.26 5.11
N ASP A 247 -3.46 -44.53 5.14
CA ASP A 247 -2.45 -45.01 6.09
C ASP A 247 -1.11 -44.30 5.91
N ARG A 248 -0.66 -44.13 4.66
CA ARG A 248 0.58 -43.43 4.34
C ARG A 248 0.53 -41.97 4.75
N VAL A 249 -0.54 -41.24 4.40
CA VAL A 249 -0.68 -39.82 4.77
C VAL A 249 -0.74 -39.65 6.29
N SER A 250 -1.47 -40.53 6.99
CA SER A 250 -1.58 -40.49 8.45
C SER A 250 -0.24 -40.79 9.14
N ALA A 251 0.49 -41.80 8.66
CA ALA A 251 1.79 -42.17 9.19
C ALA A 251 2.86 -41.10 8.92
N ASP A 252 2.92 -40.60 7.69
CA ASP A 252 3.85 -39.54 7.29
C ASP A 252 3.61 -38.29 8.13
N PHE A 253 2.36 -37.82 8.20
CA PHE A 253 1.98 -36.68 9.04
C PHE A 253 2.38 -36.92 10.49
N ALA A 254 2.03 -38.07 11.10
CA ALA A 254 2.35 -38.37 12.49
C ALA A 254 3.85 -38.33 12.80
N SER A 255 4.69 -38.70 11.84
CA SER A 255 6.15 -38.74 11.99
C SER A 255 6.82 -37.38 11.81
N THR A 256 6.33 -36.53 10.90
CA THR A 256 7.08 -35.34 10.44
C THR A 256 6.48 -34.01 10.90
N TRP A 257 5.20 -33.96 11.30
CA TRP A 257 4.48 -32.70 11.50
C TRP A 257 5.17 -31.73 12.47
N ARG A 258 5.73 -32.21 13.60
CA ARG A 258 6.42 -31.33 14.57
C ARG A 258 7.69 -30.71 13.98
N GLN A 259 8.48 -31.52 13.28
CA GLN A 259 9.70 -31.04 12.62
C GLN A 259 9.34 -30.02 11.53
N SER A 260 8.31 -30.32 10.73
CA SER A 260 7.79 -29.39 9.71
C SER A 260 7.32 -28.07 10.32
N LEU A 261 6.63 -28.07 11.46
CA LEU A 261 6.25 -26.84 12.18
C LEU A 261 7.47 -26.00 12.57
N THR A 262 8.52 -26.63 13.10
CA THR A 262 9.77 -25.93 13.47
C THR A 262 10.50 -25.37 12.24
N SER A 263 10.55 -26.13 11.15
CA SER A 263 11.15 -25.69 9.88
C SER A 263 10.41 -24.51 9.27
N ILE A 264 9.08 -24.57 9.23
CA ILE A 264 8.22 -23.47 8.77
C ILE A 264 8.46 -22.22 9.62
N ASN A 265 8.46 -22.35 10.94
CA ASN A 265 8.71 -21.22 11.83
C ASN A 265 10.08 -20.57 11.55
N THR A 266 11.13 -21.39 11.41
CA THR A 266 12.48 -20.91 11.11
C THR A 266 12.53 -20.19 9.75
N SER A 267 11.87 -20.76 8.73
CA SER A 267 11.75 -20.17 7.40
C SER A 267 11.05 -18.82 7.45
N VAL A 268 9.91 -18.68 8.16
CA VAL A 268 9.20 -17.39 8.28
C VAL A 268 10.08 -16.33 8.97
N ILE A 269 10.76 -16.65 10.06
CA ILE A 269 11.65 -15.71 10.76
C ILE A 269 12.79 -15.22 9.85
N GLN A 270 13.36 -16.11 9.04
CA GLN A 270 14.48 -15.78 8.16
C GLN A 270 14.07 -14.85 7.01
N HIS A 271 12.88 -15.03 6.45
CA HIS A 271 12.45 -14.32 5.24
C HIS A 271 11.69 -13.01 5.51
N PHE A 272 11.11 -12.84 6.71
CA PHE A 272 10.28 -11.68 7.06
C PHE A 272 10.82 -10.97 8.30
N SER A 273 11.61 -9.91 8.10
CA SER A 273 12.25 -9.16 9.20
C SER A 273 11.28 -8.35 10.07
N ASN A 274 10.11 -7.99 9.54
CA ASN A 274 9.06 -7.33 10.33
C ASN A 274 8.34 -8.39 11.17
N PHE A 275 8.61 -8.40 12.48
CA PHE A 275 8.07 -9.38 13.42
C PHE A 275 6.54 -9.46 13.39
N LYS A 276 5.84 -8.32 13.27
CA LYS A 276 4.37 -8.30 13.25
C LYS A 276 3.85 -8.99 11.99
N ASN A 277 4.47 -8.71 10.84
CA ASN A 277 4.12 -9.35 9.58
C ASN A 277 4.48 -10.85 9.60
N GLY A 278 5.68 -11.20 10.06
CA GLY A 278 6.13 -12.58 10.23
C GLY A 278 5.17 -13.40 11.08
N THR A 279 4.70 -12.88 12.22
CA THR A 279 3.70 -13.54 13.06
C THR A 279 2.36 -13.73 12.35
N THR A 280 1.88 -12.72 11.60
CA THR A 280 0.67 -12.85 10.79
C THR A 280 0.81 -13.93 9.72
N ILE A 281 1.94 -13.97 9.01
CA ILE A 281 2.23 -14.97 7.98
C ILE A 281 2.30 -16.37 8.60
N LEU A 282 3.00 -16.52 9.72
CA LEU A 282 3.08 -17.79 10.44
C LEU A 282 1.68 -18.28 10.83
N HIS A 283 0.84 -17.40 11.40
CA HIS A 283 -0.54 -17.76 11.72
C HIS A 283 -1.36 -18.14 10.50
N ALA A 284 -1.17 -17.50 9.34
CA ALA A 284 -1.83 -17.88 8.10
C ALA A 284 -1.40 -19.28 7.64
N VAL A 285 -0.09 -19.59 7.68
CA VAL A 285 0.44 -20.91 7.32
C VAL A 285 -0.12 -22.00 8.23
N LEU A 286 -0.05 -21.78 9.55
CA LEU A 286 -0.52 -22.76 10.54
C LEU A 286 -2.04 -22.91 10.54
N GLY A 287 -2.78 -21.83 10.31
CA GLY A 287 -4.23 -21.86 10.14
C GLY A 287 -4.64 -22.70 8.93
N GLN A 288 -3.99 -22.50 7.80
CA GLN A 288 -4.26 -23.27 6.58
C GLN A 288 -3.93 -24.76 6.76
N LEU A 289 -2.83 -25.09 7.44
CA LEU A 289 -2.49 -26.46 7.79
C LEU A 289 -3.59 -27.14 8.63
N ILE A 290 -4.13 -26.44 9.64
CA ILE A 290 -5.23 -26.97 10.46
C ILE A 290 -6.46 -27.24 9.60
N ILE A 291 -6.80 -26.33 8.68
CA ILE A 291 -7.94 -26.50 7.78
C ILE A 291 -7.76 -27.76 6.93
N TYR A 292 -6.60 -27.90 6.28
CA TYR A 292 -6.29 -29.09 5.47
C TYR A 292 -6.33 -30.38 6.27
N TYR A 293 -5.72 -30.39 7.45
CA TYR A 293 -5.66 -31.58 8.28
C TYR A 293 -7.03 -31.97 8.84
N THR A 294 -7.82 -31.01 9.28
CA THR A 294 -9.19 -31.25 9.80
C THR A 294 -10.07 -31.87 8.72
N ARG A 295 -10.03 -31.32 7.50
CA ARG A 295 -10.79 -31.86 6.37
C ARG A 295 -10.38 -33.29 6.03
N PHE A 296 -9.08 -33.59 6.04
CA PHE A 296 -8.59 -34.96 5.85
C PHE A 296 -9.10 -35.91 6.92
N CYS A 297 -9.01 -35.53 8.20
CA CYS A 297 -9.49 -36.37 9.30
C CYS A 297 -10.99 -36.63 9.23
N ASN A 298 -11.81 -35.63 8.87
CA ASN A 298 -13.25 -35.80 8.74
C ASN A 298 -13.61 -36.82 7.64
N VAL A 299 -12.98 -36.70 6.46
CA VAL A 299 -13.23 -37.66 5.37
C VAL A 299 -12.72 -39.05 5.74
N LEU A 300 -11.57 -39.14 6.42
CA LEU A 300 -11.05 -40.41 6.91
C LEU A 300 -12.03 -41.08 7.90
N GLU A 301 -12.59 -40.32 8.83
CA GLU A 301 -13.56 -40.80 9.81
C GLU A 301 -14.86 -41.30 9.15
N GLU A 302 -15.41 -40.54 8.19
CA GLU A 302 -16.57 -40.97 7.39
C GLU A 302 -16.30 -42.31 6.69
N ARG A 303 -15.13 -42.45 6.07
CA ARG A 303 -14.77 -43.65 5.29
C ARG A 303 -14.50 -44.88 6.14
N ILE A 304 -14.02 -44.68 7.37
CA ILE A 304 -13.90 -45.73 8.38
C ILE A 304 -15.28 -46.17 8.85
N ASN A 305 -16.19 -45.23 9.12
CA ASN A 305 -17.56 -45.52 9.56
C ASN A 305 -18.37 -46.27 8.50
N ASP A 306 -18.17 -45.94 7.22
CA ASP A 306 -18.79 -46.64 6.08
C ASP A 306 -18.12 -48.00 5.77
N GLY A 307 -17.04 -48.36 6.50
CA GLY A 307 -16.30 -49.61 6.33
C GLY A 307 -15.47 -49.71 5.04
N THR A 308 -15.43 -48.63 4.24
CA THR A 308 -14.72 -48.57 2.96
C THR A 308 -13.19 -48.50 3.13
N VAL A 309 -12.72 -47.97 4.25
CA VAL A 309 -11.29 -47.81 4.56
C VAL A 309 -10.98 -48.45 5.91
N LYS A 310 -9.87 -49.20 5.97
CA LYS A 310 -9.32 -49.74 7.22
C LYS A 310 -7.92 -49.19 7.41
N ILE A 311 -7.73 -48.41 8.47
CA ILE A 311 -6.41 -47.86 8.83
C ILE A 311 -5.68 -48.75 9.83
N LYS A 312 -4.37 -48.86 9.66
CA LYS A 312 -3.43 -49.46 10.61
C LYS A 312 -2.84 -48.42 11.55
N ASN A 313 -2.64 -47.20 11.06
CA ASN A 313 -2.04 -46.10 11.83
C ASN A 313 -3.10 -45.06 12.15
N GLN A 314 -3.36 -44.84 13.44
CA GLN A 314 -4.32 -43.84 13.86
C GLN A 314 -3.77 -42.43 13.57
N PRO A 315 -4.55 -41.55 12.92
CA PRO A 315 -4.12 -40.17 12.69
C PRO A 315 -3.92 -39.43 14.01
N VAL A 316 -3.02 -38.46 14.01
CA VAL A 316 -2.84 -37.56 15.15
C VAL A 316 -4.14 -36.78 15.39
N GLY A 317 -4.61 -36.71 16.64
CA GLY A 317 -5.79 -35.91 16.95
C GLY A 317 -5.59 -34.43 16.57
N VAL A 318 -6.56 -33.84 15.87
CA VAL A 318 -6.52 -32.41 15.45
C VAL A 318 -6.27 -31.48 16.64
N GLN A 319 -6.82 -31.81 17.82
CA GLN A 319 -6.60 -31.05 19.05
C GLN A 319 -5.13 -31.04 19.49
N ASN A 320 -4.40 -32.15 19.31
CA ASN A 320 -2.98 -32.21 19.64
C ASN A 320 -2.16 -31.29 18.72
N VAL A 321 -2.51 -31.26 17.43
CA VAL A 321 -1.89 -30.36 16.45
C VAL A 321 -2.18 -28.90 16.81
N MET A 322 -3.43 -28.58 17.18
CA MET A 322 -3.82 -27.23 17.62
C MET A 322 -3.07 -26.76 18.88
N VAL A 323 -2.91 -27.64 19.88
CA VAL A 323 -2.17 -27.31 21.10
C VAL A 323 -0.70 -27.02 20.80
N GLU A 324 -0.08 -27.77 19.91
CA GLU A 324 1.30 -27.53 19.51
C GLU A 324 1.45 -26.22 18.71
N ILE A 325 0.53 -25.95 17.77
CA ILE A 325 0.49 -24.70 17.00
C ILE A 325 0.37 -23.49 17.93
N LYS A 326 -0.41 -23.60 19.02
CA LYS A 326 -0.52 -22.53 20.03
C LYS A 326 0.81 -22.17 20.70
N LYS A 327 1.79 -23.07 20.75
CA LYS A 327 3.12 -22.75 21.31
C LYS A 327 3.89 -21.76 20.44
N PHE A 328 3.68 -21.80 19.12
CA PHE A 328 4.29 -20.85 18.18
C PHE A 328 3.64 -19.46 18.24
N ARG A 329 2.44 -19.37 18.83
CA ARG A 329 1.73 -18.10 19.09
C ARG A 329 2.39 -17.24 20.17
N SER A 330 3.19 -17.86 21.04
CA SER A 330 3.79 -17.23 22.22
C SER A 330 5.29 -16.94 22.06
N ASN A 331 5.89 -17.42 20.97
CA ASN A 331 7.33 -17.31 20.72
C ASN A 331 7.74 -16.03 19.98
N PHE A 332 6.83 -15.06 19.80
CA PHE A 332 7.08 -13.77 19.16
C PHE A 332 6.42 -12.61 19.87
#